data_AF-A0A8K1D8H5-F1
#
_entry.id   AF-A0A8K1D8H5-F1
#
_cell.length_a   1.000
_cell.length_b   1.000
_cell.length_c   1.000
_cell.angle_alpha   90.00
_cell.angle_beta   90.00
_cell.angle_gamma   90.00
#
_symmetry.space_group_name_H-M   'P 1'
#
loop_
_entity.id
_entity.type
_entity.pdbx_description
1 polymer ?
#
loop_
_entity_poly.entity_id
_entity_poly.type
_entity_poly.pdbx_seq_one_letter_code
_entity_poly.pdbx_strand_id
1 'polypeptide(L)'
;MGQESQGADETFIKFIDRLKDTIDKKVECPKAREELLNKLAVSNANAECKRIIRALPLEPEPTIQQMVEACTRLTTTEHMVALGVSKGVAEAFVAQNKQNMRCFKCGELGHLKVECDRLSAETPLH
;
A
#
# COMPACT_ATOMS: atom_id res chain seq x y z
N MET A 1 -9.13 8.70 31.91
CA MET A 1 -9.62 9.12 30.58
C MET A 1 -9.36 7.95 29.64
N GLY A 2 -10.43 7.31 29.14
CA GLY A 2 -10.34 6.04 28.42
C GLY A 2 -9.51 6.15 27.14
N GLN A 3 -8.65 5.16 26.91
CA GLN A 3 -7.82 5.05 25.72
C GLN A 3 -8.71 4.72 24.52
N GLU A 4 -9.14 5.75 23.79
CA GLU A 4 -9.79 5.59 22.50
C GLU A 4 -8.71 5.40 21.44
N SER A 5 -7.97 4.30 21.54
CA SER A 5 -6.98 3.88 20.55
C SER A 5 -7.61 2.93 19.55
N GLN A 6 -7.18 3.03 18.31
CA GLN A 6 -7.57 2.10 17.26
C GLN A 6 -7.08 0.68 17.62
N GLY A 7 -7.97 -0.31 17.49
CA GLY A 7 -7.59 -1.72 17.65
C GLY A 7 -6.57 -2.18 16.62
N ALA A 8 -5.88 -3.31 16.88
CA ALA A 8 -4.90 -3.88 15.95
C ALA A 8 -5.55 -4.25 14.59
N ASP A 9 -6.70 -4.92 14.65
CA ASP A 9 -7.46 -5.36 13.47
C ASP A 9 -8.67 -4.46 13.14
N GLU A 10 -8.79 -3.32 13.82
CA GLU A 10 -9.92 -2.41 13.61
C GLU A 10 -9.68 -1.51 12.39
N THR A 11 -10.66 -1.44 11.50
CA THR A 11 -10.61 -0.53 10.36
C THR A 11 -10.63 0.93 10.81
N PHE A 12 -9.90 1.78 10.09
CA PHE A 12 -9.78 3.20 10.46
C PHE A 12 -11.15 3.91 10.52
N ILE A 13 -12.10 3.54 9.65
CA ILE A 13 -13.46 4.10 9.63
C ILE A 13 -14.20 3.81 10.95
N LYS A 14 -14.19 2.56 11.42
CA LYS A 14 -14.85 2.18 12.67
C LYS A 14 -14.26 2.91 13.86
N PHE A 15 -12.95 3.10 13.86
CA PHE A 15 -12.26 3.88 14.87
C PHE A 15 -12.70 5.35 14.87
N ILE A 16 -12.76 5.99 13.70
CA ILE A 16 -13.25 7.38 13.57
C ILE A 16 -14.69 7.54 14.05
N ASP A 17 -15.58 6.61 13.72
CA ASP A 17 -16.99 6.66 14.15
C ASP A 17 -17.10 6.63 15.68
N ARG A 18 -16.39 5.71 16.35
CA ARG A 18 -16.38 5.64 17.83
C ARG A 18 -15.81 6.92 18.45
N LEU A 19 -14.72 7.44 17.87
CA LEU A 19 -14.07 8.65 18.35
C LEU A 19 -14.98 9.87 18.20
N LYS A 20 -15.70 9.97 17.08
CA LYS A 20 -16.67 11.04 16.82
C LYS A 20 -17.82 10.98 17.81
N ASP A 21 -18.40 9.81 18.04
CA ASP A 21 -19.47 9.61 19.03
C ASP A 21 -19.06 10.03 20.45
N THR A 22 -17.81 9.76 20.84
CA THR A 22 -17.32 10.19 22.15
C THR A 22 -17.06 11.69 22.23
N ILE A 23 -16.53 12.30 21.16
CA ILE A 23 -16.30 13.75 21.10
C ILE A 23 -17.62 14.51 21.10
N ASP A 24 -18.63 14.05 20.34
CA ASP A 24 -19.97 14.64 20.29
C ASP A 24 -20.64 14.66 21.68
N LYS A 25 -20.38 13.64 22.51
CA LYS A 25 -20.88 13.58 23.90
C LYS A 25 -20.13 14.49 24.88
N LYS A 26 -18.92 14.92 24.55
CA LYS A 26 -18.02 15.63 25.47
C LYS A 26 -17.81 17.11 25.11
N VAL A 27 -18.08 17.50 23.87
CA VAL A 27 -17.70 18.81 23.35
C VAL A 27 -18.88 19.41 22.59
N GLU A 28 -19.45 20.50 23.11
CA GLU A 28 -20.62 21.16 22.51
C GLU A 28 -20.27 22.09 21.34
N CYS A 29 -19.03 22.60 21.30
CA CYS A 29 -18.57 23.51 20.25
C CYS A 29 -18.23 22.76 18.94
N PRO A 30 -18.95 23.01 17.82
CA PRO A 30 -18.75 22.27 16.57
C PRO A 30 -17.33 22.35 16.00
N LYS A 31 -16.71 23.55 16.04
CA LYS A 31 -15.34 23.74 15.56
C LYS A 31 -14.32 23.00 16.41
N ALA A 32 -14.50 23.01 17.73
CA ALA A 32 -13.64 22.28 18.65
C ALA A 32 -13.78 20.75 18.49
N ARG A 33 -14.98 20.26 18.12
CA ARG A 33 -15.19 18.84 17.80
C ARG A 33 -14.36 18.39 16.61
N GLU A 34 -14.43 19.15 15.52
CA GLU A 34 -13.69 18.82 14.29
C GLU A 34 -12.18 18.86 14.51
N GLU A 35 -11.68 19.90 15.18
CA GLU A 35 -10.26 20.04 15.50
C GLU A 35 -9.77 18.91 16.42
N LEU A 36 -10.56 18.58 17.46
CA LEU A 36 -10.23 17.50 18.38
C LEU A 36 -10.27 16.14 17.69
N LEU A 37 -11.22 15.93 16.76
CA LEU A 37 -11.32 14.70 15.98
C LEU A 37 -10.08 14.51 15.10
N ASN A 38 -9.65 15.52 14.36
CA ASN A 38 -8.42 15.46 13.54
C ASN A 38 -7.19 15.11 14.40
N LYS A 39 -6.99 15.83 15.51
CA LYS A 39 -5.84 15.62 16.40
C LYS A 39 -5.83 14.22 17.01
N LEU A 40 -6.97 13.78 17.54
CA LEU A 40 -7.08 12.46 18.17
C LEU A 40 -7.02 11.32 17.15
N ALA A 41 -7.57 11.50 15.94
CA ALA A 41 -7.50 10.53 14.87
C ALA A 41 -6.04 10.18 14.50
N VAL A 42 -5.18 11.20 14.35
CA VAL A 42 -3.76 11.00 14.05
C VAL A 42 -3.02 10.38 15.24
N SER A 43 -3.23 10.94 16.43
CA SER A 43 -2.49 10.54 17.65
C SER A 43 -2.81 9.11 18.10
N ASN A 44 -4.07 8.69 17.98
CA ASN A 44 -4.57 7.44 18.53
C ASN A 44 -4.74 6.32 17.49
N ALA A 45 -4.41 6.58 16.22
CA ALA A 45 -4.31 5.56 15.19
C ALA A 45 -3.33 4.44 15.60
N ASN A 46 -3.57 3.24 15.09
CA ASN A 46 -2.68 2.10 15.28
C ASN A 46 -1.38 2.28 14.45
N ALA A 47 -0.39 1.41 14.65
CA ALA A 47 0.91 1.56 14.00
C ALA A 47 0.83 1.56 12.46
N GLU A 48 -0.09 0.76 11.91
CA GLU A 48 -0.33 0.66 10.48
C GLU A 48 -0.90 1.97 9.92
N CYS A 49 -2.05 2.40 10.44
CA CYS A 49 -2.68 3.64 10.04
C CYS A 49 -1.77 4.86 10.27
N LYS A 50 -0.98 4.90 11.35
CA LYS A 50 0.02 5.96 11.58
C LYS A 50 1.06 6.02 10.47
N ARG A 51 1.54 4.89 9.96
CA ARG A 51 2.52 4.84 8.87
C ARG A 51 1.92 5.43 7.58
N ILE A 52 0.67 5.09 7.31
CA ILE A 52 -0.07 5.54 6.13
C ILE A 52 -0.36 7.04 6.21
N ILE A 53 -0.88 7.52 7.34
CA ILE A 53 -1.19 8.93 7.57
C ILE A 53 0.07 9.79 7.43
N ARG A 54 1.23 9.32 7.90
CA ARG A 54 2.52 10.02 7.74
C ARG A 54 3.02 10.08 6.30
N ALA A 55 2.53 9.22 5.42
CA ALA A 55 2.85 9.25 4.00
C ALA A 55 1.97 10.25 3.22
N LEU A 56 0.90 10.76 3.84
CA LEU A 56 0.11 11.84 3.25
C LEU A 56 0.86 13.18 3.36
N PRO A 57 0.63 14.12 2.42
CA PRO A 57 1.12 15.48 2.55
C PRO A 57 0.64 16.09 3.87
N LEU A 58 1.56 16.68 4.64
CA LEU A 58 1.27 17.30 5.94
C LEU A 58 0.77 18.75 5.79
N GLU A 59 0.94 19.37 4.61
CA GLU A 59 0.54 20.75 4.33
C GLU A 59 -0.29 20.83 3.04
N PRO A 60 -1.58 21.21 3.14
CA PRO A 60 -2.37 21.40 4.37
C PRO A 60 -2.55 20.10 5.17
N GLU A 61 -2.90 20.21 6.46
CA GLU A 61 -3.09 19.06 7.35
C GLU A 61 -4.13 18.09 6.74
N PRO A 62 -3.83 16.78 6.68
CA PRO A 62 -4.70 15.82 6.02
C PRO A 62 -6.04 15.72 6.75
N THR A 63 -7.13 15.82 6.00
CA THR A 63 -8.49 15.70 6.54
C THR A 63 -8.81 14.25 6.93
N ILE A 64 -9.75 14.05 7.85
CA ILE A 64 -10.27 12.71 8.20
C ILE A 64 -10.64 11.89 6.95
N GLN A 65 -11.28 12.52 5.94
CA GLN A 65 -11.65 11.83 4.71
C GLN A 65 -10.43 11.30 3.95
N GLN A 66 -9.38 12.12 3.80
CA GLN A 66 -8.14 11.70 3.14
C GLN A 66 -7.45 10.58 3.92
N MET A 67 -7.42 10.67 5.25
CA MET A 67 -6.85 9.63 6.11
C MET A 67 -7.62 8.30 5.99
N VAL A 68 -8.95 8.36 5.99
CA VAL A 68 -9.83 7.21 5.77
C VAL A 68 -9.59 6.57 4.42
N GLU A 69 -9.52 7.37 3.37
CA GLU A 69 -9.33 6.89 2.01
C GLU A 69 -7.96 6.21 1.84
N ALA A 70 -6.90 6.80 2.42
CA ALA A 70 -5.55 6.25 2.40
C ALA A 70 -5.45 4.92 3.16
N CYS A 71 -6.04 4.84 4.37
CA CYS A 71 -6.04 3.61 5.16
C CYS A 71 -6.88 2.50 4.52
N THR A 72 -7.97 2.85 3.83
CA THR A 72 -8.84 1.88 3.15
C THR A 72 -8.18 1.34 1.89
N ARG A 73 -7.54 2.19 1.07
CA ARG A 73 -6.84 1.75 -0.14
C ARG A 73 -5.79 0.67 0.16
N LEU A 74 -4.98 0.85 1.18
CA LEU A 74 -3.97 -0.16 1.54
C LEU A 74 -4.57 -1.43 2.13
N THR A 75 -5.66 -1.35 2.90
CA THR A 75 -6.40 -2.57 3.32
C THR A 75 -6.86 -3.39 2.10
N THR A 76 -7.30 -2.73 1.03
CA THR A 76 -7.68 -3.44 -0.21
C THR A 76 -6.48 -4.00 -0.97
N THR A 77 -5.34 -3.31 -0.98
CA THR A 77 -4.10 -3.81 -1.60
C THR A 77 -3.51 -4.99 -0.84
N GLU A 78 -3.43 -4.91 0.48
CA GLU A 78 -3.00 -5.99 1.38
C GLU A 78 -3.92 -7.21 1.25
N HIS A 79 -5.24 -7.00 1.21
CA HIS A 79 -6.18 -8.09 0.93
C HIS A 79 -5.99 -8.69 -0.47
N MET A 80 -5.75 -7.90 -1.51
CA MET A 80 -5.48 -8.42 -2.85
C MET A 80 -4.16 -9.22 -2.93
N VAL A 81 -3.13 -8.79 -2.18
CA VAL A 81 -1.87 -9.53 -2.04
C VAL A 81 -2.08 -10.84 -1.26
N ALA A 82 -2.81 -10.79 -0.14
CA ALA A 82 -3.13 -11.96 0.67
C ALA A 82 -3.98 -12.99 -0.09
N LEU A 83 -4.89 -12.53 -0.95
CA LEU A 83 -5.68 -13.37 -1.85
C LEU A 83 -4.86 -13.88 -3.06
N GLY A 84 -3.57 -13.52 -3.17
CA GLY A 84 -2.67 -13.98 -4.23
C GLY A 84 -2.92 -13.35 -5.60
N VAL A 85 -3.86 -12.41 -5.72
CA VAL A 85 -4.24 -11.78 -6.99
C VAL A 85 -3.09 -10.95 -7.58
N SER A 86 -2.27 -10.34 -6.73
CA SER A 86 -1.11 -9.54 -7.15
C SER A 86 0.07 -10.40 -7.65
N LYS A 87 0.17 -11.65 -7.19
CA LYS A 87 1.28 -12.56 -7.54
C LYS A 87 1.21 -12.99 -9.02
N GLY A 88 0.01 -13.25 -9.53
CA GLY A 88 -0.21 -13.65 -10.92
C GLY A 88 0.22 -12.62 -11.95
N VAL A 89 0.12 -11.32 -11.65
CA VAL A 89 0.51 -10.24 -12.59
C VAL A 89 2.02 -10.11 -12.70
N ALA A 90 2.74 -10.16 -11.57
CA ALA A 90 4.21 -10.06 -11.56
C ALA A 90 4.85 -11.29 -12.21
N GLU A 91 4.36 -12.50 -11.91
CA GLU A 91 4.86 -13.74 -12.51
C GLU A 91 4.56 -13.78 -14.02
N ALA A 92 3.38 -13.35 -14.47
CA ALA A 92 3.06 -13.26 -15.89
C ALA A 92 3.92 -12.23 -16.64
N PHE A 93 4.18 -11.05 -16.06
CA PHE A 93 5.01 -10.02 -16.69
C PHE A 93 6.47 -10.46 -16.82
N VAL A 94 7.02 -11.12 -15.80
CA VAL A 94 8.38 -11.67 -15.84
C VAL A 94 8.47 -12.84 -16.83
N ALA A 95 7.48 -13.73 -16.85
CA ALA A 95 7.42 -14.83 -17.82
C ALA A 95 7.34 -14.31 -19.26
N GLN A 96 6.49 -13.32 -19.53
CA GLN A 96 6.34 -12.70 -20.84
C GLN A 96 7.63 -11.97 -21.28
N ASN A 97 8.28 -11.24 -20.38
CA ASN A 97 9.56 -10.59 -20.68
C ASN A 97 10.69 -11.60 -20.94
N LYS A 98 10.75 -12.72 -20.19
CA LYS A 98 11.73 -13.78 -20.47
C LYS A 98 11.54 -14.37 -21.86
N GLN A 99 10.31 -14.62 -22.30
CA GLN A 99 10.01 -15.17 -23.62
C GLN A 99 10.44 -14.24 -24.77
N ASN A 100 10.30 -12.92 -24.59
CA ASN A 100 10.64 -11.93 -25.63
C ASN A 100 12.08 -11.39 -25.55
N MET A 101 12.87 -11.81 -24.56
CA MET A 101 14.24 -11.34 -24.38
C MET A 101 15.23 -12.16 -25.19
N ARG A 102 16.08 -11.46 -25.94
CA ARG A 102 17.16 -12.05 -26.75
C ARG A 102 18.41 -12.31 -25.92
N CYS A 103 18.93 -13.53 -26.00
CA CYS A 103 20.19 -13.91 -25.39
C CYS A 103 21.36 -13.14 -26.02
N PHE A 104 22.11 -12.42 -25.19
CA PHE A 104 23.31 -11.66 -25.61
C PHE A 104 24.52 -12.54 -25.98
N LYS A 105 24.39 -13.88 -25.94
CA LYS A 105 25.46 -14.83 -26.33
C LYS A 105 25.17 -15.47 -27.68
N CYS A 106 23.99 -16.08 -27.85
CA CYS A 106 23.62 -16.81 -29.08
C CYS A 106 22.59 -16.10 -29.95
N GLY A 107 21.97 -15.02 -29.47
CA GLY A 107 20.97 -14.26 -30.22
C GLY A 107 19.57 -14.89 -30.28
N GLU A 108 19.32 -16.02 -29.61
CA GLU A 108 18.00 -16.67 -29.53
C GLU A 108 17.15 -16.08 -28.41
N LEU A 109 15.81 -16.16 -28.54
CA LEU A 109 14.87 -15.67 -27.53
C LEU A 109 14.67 -16.68 -26.39
N GLY A 110 14.14 -16.22 -25.26
CA GLY A 110 13.66 -17.10 -24.19
C GLY A 110 14.62 -17.36 -23.03
N HIS A 111 15.88 -16.89 -23.10
CA HIS A 111 16.87 -17.08 -22.04
C HIS A 111 17.93 -15.97 -21.99
N LEU A 112 18.58 -15.80 -20.84
CA LEU A 112 19.69 -14.87 -20.66
C LEU A 112 21.03 -15.52 -21.03
N LYS A 113 22.05 -14.70 -21.27
CA LYS A 113 23.44 -15.15 -21.51
C LYS A 113 23.97 -16.10 -20.43
N VAL A 114 23.53 -15.93 -19.19
CA VAL A 114 23.94 -16.76 -18.04
C VAL A 114 23.25 -18.14 -18.02
N GLU A 115 22.08 -18.26 -18.65
CA GLU A 115 21.31 -19.51 -18.82
C GLU A 115 21.57 -20.14 -20.20
N CYS A 116 22.61 -19.70 -20.91
CA CYS A 116 22.86 -20.10 -22.30
C CYS A 116 23.84 -21.28 -22.38
N ASP A 117 23.29 -22.47 -22.61
CA ASP A 117 24.04 -23.73 -22.70
C ASP A 117 24.77 -23.95 -24.02
N ARG A 118 24.59 -23.06 -25.02
CA ARG A 118 25.35 -23.14 -26.27
C ARG A 118 26.81 -22.78 -26.02
N LEU A 119 27.71 -23.75 -26.17
CA LEU A 119 29.12 -23.50 -26.48
C LEU A 119 29.15 -22.74 -27.81
N SER A 120 29.76 -21.55 -27.81
CA SER A 120 29.70 -20.54 -28.86
C SER A 120 29.74 -21.16 -30.26
N ALA A 121 28.61 -21.10 -30.98
CA ALA A 121 28.59 -21.46 -32.39
C ALA A 121 29.38 -20.39 -33.15
N GLU A 122 30.51 -20.80 -33.71
CA GLU A 122 31.39 -20.00 -34.54
C GLU A 122 30.59 -19.35 -35.67
N THR A 123 30.68 -18.02 -35.76
CA THR A 123 30.15 -17.23 -36.87
C THR A 123 30.83 -17.68 -38.17
N PRO A 124 30.12 -18.16 -39.21
CA PRO A 124 30.68 -18.18 -40.54
C PRO A 124 30.66 -16.73 -41.05
N LEU A 125 31.84 -16.13 -41.18
CA LEU A 125 32.03 -14.94 -42.00
C LEU A 125 31.64 -15.27 -43.44
N HIS A 126 30.75 -14.47 -44.02
CA HIS A 126 30.66 -14.25 -45.46
C HIS A 126 30.46 -12.77 -45.72
#